data_AF-A0A239RF98-F1
#
_entry.id   AF-A0A239RF98-F1
#
_cell.length_a   1.000
_cell.length_b   1.000
_cell.length_c   1.000
_cell.angle_alpha   90.00
_cell.angle_beta   90.00
_cell.angle_gamma   90.00
#
_symmetry.space_group_name_H-M   'P 1'
#
loop_
_entity.id
_entity.type
_entity.pdbx_description
1 polymer ?
#
loop_
_entity_poly.entity_id
_entity_poly.type
_entity_poly.pdbx_seq_one_letter_code
_entity_poly.pdbx_strand_id
1 'polypeptide(L)' 'MKKIVKNMAQCKKCGDVIESKKRVGVVRCSCKSIGVEGGTYYIKRTGNKEDIIELSEYEEI' A
#
# COMPACT_ATOMS: atom_id res chain seq x y z
N MET A 1 9.16 18.98 -2.12
CA MET A 1 8.18 18.06 -2.78
C MET A 1 8.36 16.69 -2.16
N LYS A 2 7.29 15.90 -1.91
CA LYS A 2 7.44 14.56 -1.30
C LYS A 2 7.53 13.46 -2.36
N LYS A 3 8.56 12.62 -2.28
CA LYS A 3 8.71 11.41 -3.10
C LYS A 3 8.37 10.18 -2.28
N ILE A 4 7.56 9.28 -2.85
CA ILE A 4 7.25 8.00 -2.22
C ILE A 4 8.50 7.10 -2.32
N VAL A 5 8.97 6.60 -1.19
CA VAL A 5 10.12 5.67 -1.12
C VAL A 5 9.65 4.23 -0.97
N LYS A 6 8.60 4.03 -0.16
CA LYS A 6 7.93 2.73 0.00
C LYS A 6 6.43 2.91 -0.05
N ASN A 7 5.75 2.03 -0.76
CA ASN A 7 4.30 1.98 -0.84
C ASN A 7 3.81 0.70 -0.17
N MET A 8 3.57 0.79 1.13
CA MET A 8 3.24 -0.36 1.98
C MET A 8 1.96 -0.11 2.77
N ALA A 9 1.24 -1.18 3.05
CA ALA A 9 0.13 -1.17 3.99
C ALA A 9 0.03 -2.52 4.70
N GLN A 10 -0.53 -2.50 5.90
CA GLN A 10 -0.86 -3.71 6.65
C GLN A 10 -2.39 -3.89 6.74
N CYS A 11 -2.84 -5.13 6.56
CA CYS A 11 -4.24 -5.50 6.72
C CYS A 11 -4.56 -5.73 8.20
N LYS A 12 -5.52 -4.99 8.77
CA LYS A 12 -5.97 -5.22 10.16
C LYS A 12 -6.67 -6.57 10.34
N LYS A 13 -7.25 -7.13 9.28
CA LYS A 13 -8.00 -8.39 9.33
C LYS A 13 -7.13 -9.63 9.39
N CYS A 14 -6.17 -9.74 8.46
CA CYS A 14 -5.31 -10.93 8.38
C CYS A 14 -3.88 -10.68 8.88
N GLY A 15 -3.51 -9.43 9.19
CA GLY A 15 -2.17 -9.08 9.66
C GLY A 15 -1.12 -8.91 8.55
N ASP A 16 -1.43 -9.30 7.31
CA ASP A 16 -0.46 -9.24 6.21
C ASP A 16 0.04 -7.83 5.94
N VAL A 17 1.35 -7.72 5.76
CA VAL A 17 2.01 -6.53 5.24
C VAL A 17 2.26 -6.74 3.74
N ILE A 18 1.75 -5.83 2.93
CA ILE A 18 1.87 -5.87 1.47
C ILE A 18 2.53 -4.60 0.94
N GLU A 19 3.34 -4.75 -0.11
CA GLU A 19 4.08 -3.67 -0.75
C GLU A 19 3.82 -3.63 -2.26
N SER A 20 3.55 -2.44 -2.80
CA SER A 20 3.52 -2.24 -4.24
C SER A 20 4.89 -1.76 -4.72
N LYS A 21 5.56 -2.55 -5.57
CA LYS A 21 6.86 -2.21 -6.19
C LYS A 21 6.76 -1.75 -7.63
N LYS A 22 5.64 -2.03 -8.30
CA LYS A 22 5.43 -1.74 -9.73
C LYS A 22 4.38 -0.65 -9.90
N ARG A 23 4.54 0.19 -10.91
CA ARG A 23 3.57 1.27 -11.23
C ARG A 23 2.17 0.73 -11.50
N VAL A 24 2.07 -0.44 -12.14
CA VAL A 24 0.80 -1.08 -12.51
C VAL A 24 0.71 -2.44 -11.82
N GLY A 25 -0.49 -2.76 -11.32
CA GLY A 25 -0.78 -4.03 -10.67
C GLY A 25 -1.11 -3.84 -9.19
N VAL A 26 -2.13 -4.57 -8.74
CA VAL A 26 -2.57 -4.56 -7.35
C VAL A 26 -1.95 -5.74 -6.62
N VAL A 27 -1.19 -5.45 -5.57
CA VAL A 27 -0.79 -6.46 -4.57
C VAL A 27 -1.91 -6.52 -3.54
N ARG A 28 -2.43 -7.71 -3.26
CA ARG A 28 -3.50 -7.93 -2.27
C ARG A 28 -2.97 -8.76 -1.10
N CYS A 29 -3.55 -8.54 0.08
CA CYS A 29 -3.34 -9.44 1.21
C CYS A 29 -3.99 -10.82 0.94
N SER A 30 -3.63 -11.82 1.72
CA SER A 30 -4.12 -13.21 1.63
C SER A 30 -5.64 -13.30 1.77
N CYS A 31 -6.24 -12.53 2.67
CA CYS A 31 -7.70 -12.48 2.83
C CYS A 31 -8.41 -11.60 1.79
N LYS A 32 -7.64 -10.97 0.88
CA LYS A 32 -8.10 -10.10 -0.21
C LYS A 32 -8.92 -8.88 0.24
N SER A 33 -8.93 -8.56 1.53
CA SER A 33 -9.70 -7.44 2.09
C SER A 33 -9.11 -6.08 1.72
N ILE A 34 -7.78 -6.00 1.53
CA ILE A 34 -7.09 -4.78 1.13
C ILE A 34 -6.14 -5.02 -0.04
N GLY A 35 -5.80 -3.95 -0.76
CA GLY A 35 -4.79 -3.97 -1.81
C GLY A 35 -4.02 -2.65 -1.97
N VAL A 36 -2.80 -2.76 -2.48
CA VAL A 36 -1.86 -1.65 -2.71
C VAL A 36 -1.40 -1.64 -4.17
N GLU A 37 -1.43 -0.46 -4.79
CA GLU A 37 -1.07 -0.24 -6.20
C GLU A 37 -0.31 1.08 -6.36
N GLY A 38 0.51 1.17 -7.41
CA GLY A 38 1.14 2.41 -7.88
C GLY A 38 2.65 2.48 -7.69
N GLY A 39 3.27 1.47 -7.09
CA GLY A 39 4.71 1.48 -6.85
C GLY A 39 5.12 2.71 -6.03
N THR A 40 6.24 3.33 -6.39
CA THR A 40 6.68 4.63 -5.85
C THR A 40 6.18 5.84 -6.65
N TYR A 41 5.27 5.63 -7.62
CA TYR A 41 4.77 6.70 -8.50
C TYR A 41 3.51 7.37 -7.94
N TYR A 42 2.64 6.58 -7.32
CA TYR A 42 1.42 7.05 -6.65
C TYR A 42 0.96 6.01 -5.62
N ILE A 43 0.08 6.42 -4.70
CA ILE A 43 -0.55 5.50 -3.76
C ILE A 43 -2.02 5.33 -4.13
N LYS A 44 -2.39 4.08 -4.36
CA LYS A 44 -3.78 3.66 -4.49
C LYS A 44 -4.08 2.52 -3.54
N ARG A 45 -5.10 2.71 -2.71
CA ARG A 45 -5.59 1.74 -1.73
C ARG A 45 -6.91 1.15 -2.22
N THR A 46 -7.04 -0.18 -2.14
CA THR A 46 -8.27 -0.90 -2.40
C THR A 46 -8.75 -1.53 -1.09
N GLY A 47 -10.06 -1.54 -0.83
CA GLY A 47 -10.65 -2.09 0.39
C GLY A 47 -11.21 -1.03 1.33
N ASN A 48 -11.71 -1.46 2.49
CA ASN A 48 -12.19 -0.55 3.52
C ASN A 48 -11.01 0.17 4.19
N LYS A 49 -11.10 1.50 4.31
CA LYS A 49 -10.05 2.31 4.96
C LYS A 49 -9.79 1.89 6.40
N GLU A 50 -10.82 1.41 7.08
CA GLU A 50 -10.75 0.95 8.47
C GLU A 50 -9.87 -0.29 8.62
N ASP A 51 -9.81 -1.14 7.59
CA ASP A 51 -9.01 -2.38 7.55
C ASP A 51 -7.55 -2.14 7.14
N ILE A 52 -7.16 -0.88 6.87
CA ILE A 52 -5.84 -0.51 6.36
C ILE A 52 -5.05 0.22 7.44
N ILE A 53 -3.84 -0.26 7.71
CA ILE A 53 -2.79 0.48 8.41
C ILE A 53 -1.82 1.00 7.36
N GLU A 54 -1.67 2.32 7.28
CA GLU A 54 -0.80 2.98 6.32
C GLU A 54 0.66 2.89 6.77
N LEU A 55 1.53 2.37 5.90
CA LEU A 55 2.96 2.14 6.19
C LEU A 55 3.87 2.73 5.10
N SER A 56 3.36 3.62 4.23
CA SER A 56 4.18 4.25 3.20
C SER A 56 5.16 5.26 3.76
N GLU A 57 6.36 5.24 3.19
CA GLU A 57 7.45 6.16 3.54
C GLU A 57 7.64 7.19 2.43
N TYR A 58 7.97 8.42 2.82
CA TYR A 58 8.19 9.54 1.91
C TYR A 58 9.50 10.24 2.26
N GLU A 59 10.17 10.76 1.24
CA GLU A 59 11.37 11.59 1.34
C GLU A 59 11.04 13.02 0.87
N GLU A 60 11.55 14.02 1.58
CA GLU A 60 11.47 15.43 1.16
C GLU A 60 12.52 15.72 0.09
N ILE A 61 12.11 16.40 -0.98
CA ILE A 61 12.93 16.94 -2.07
C ILE A 61 12.94 18.46 -2.02
#